data_AF-A0A9D5D7B3-F1
#
_entry.id   AF-A0A9D5D7B3-F1
#
_cell.length_a   1.000
_cell.length_b   1.000
_cell.length_c   1.000
_cell.angle_alpha   90.00
_cell.angle_beta   90.00
_cell.angle_gamma   90.00
#
_symmetry.space_group_name_H-M   'P 1'
#
loop_
_entity.id
_entity.type
_entity.pdbx_description
1 polymer ?
#
loop_
_entity_poly.entity_id
_entity_poly.type
_entity_poly.pdbx_seq_one_letter_code
_entity_poly.pdbx_strand_id
1 'polypeptide(L)'
;MGLVDCIVFPQKGPRPHPNECSGGDLDGDLYFVCWDENLIPQKTDEPMDYIGRKPRLLDHEVSEEEIQKFFVDYMINDTLGVISTTHLVYADQEPRKARSPKCLQLANLHSMAVDYAKTGAPAEMPRILKPKEFPDFMERGDRPMYISRGVLGKLYRATLSRSNSLSSEATCFGVPVQSIYDYDLEVVGFEAFTEIAVEFRNLYFEKLSSLMTYYGAEHEDEILTGYLRNRSTYLQRDKSKYAEMRERILLNVRSLQTEVKAAACGFEVKGVMIAAASGELFDGGDACGKSFRVKCLGATNDGVPHPCRGSGTVVVKVVDLCPSGCQGTIDLSQEAFAKIADPDAGKIKISIERHA
;
A
#
# COMPACT_ATOMS: atom_id res chain seq x y z
N MET A 1 19.52 35.97 -5.09
CA MET A 1 18.63 34.81 -4.87
C MET A 1 17.52 34.91 -5.88
N GLY A 2 17.42 33.94 -6.79
CA GLY A 2 16.38 33.90 -7.82
C GLY A 2 15.21 33.03 -7.36
N LEU A 3 14.04 33.26 -7.94
CA LEU A 3 12.86 32.41 -7.79
C LEU A 3 13.09 31.11 -8.59
N VAL A 4 12.85 29.95 -7.97
CA VAL A 4 13.05 28.61 -8.56
C VAL A 4 11.81 27.78 -8.24
N ASP A 5 11.43 26.89 -9.16
CA ASP A 5 10.27 26.00 -9.04
C ASP A 5 8.94 26.70 -8.74
N CYS A 6 8.78 27.92 -9.24
CA CYS A 6 7.53 28.66 -9.16
C CYS A 6 7.22 29.41 -10.45
N ILE A 7 5.93 29.72 -10.63
CA ILE A 7 5.43 30.52 -11.74
C ILE A 7 5.15 31.92 -11.20
N VAL A 8 5.64 32.94 -11.91
CA VAL A 8 5.47 34.33 -11.52
C VAL A 8 4.44 34.97 -12.44
N PHE A 9 3.29 35.35 -11.88
CA PHE A 9 2.26 36.08 -12.60
C PHE A 9 2.50 37.60 -12.57
N PRO A 10 2.13 38.33 -13.63
CA PRO A 10 2.17 39.79 -13.64
C PRO A 10 1.24 40.39 -12.57
N GLN A 11 1.74 41.38 -11.84
CA GLN A 11 0.96 42.12 -10.82
C GLN A 11 -0.01 43.13 -11.44
N LYS A 12 0.22 43.56 -12.69
CA LYS A 12 -0.56 44.59 -13.38
C LYS A 12 -1.36 43.96 -14.51
N GLY A 13 -2.63 44.32 -14.62
CA GLY A 13 -3.53 43.85 -15.66
C GLY A 13 -4.99 44.19 -15.33
N PRO A 14 -5.92 43.95 -16.28
CA PRO A 14 -7.35 44.16 -16.04
C PRO A 14 -7.92 43.16 -15.02
N ARG A 15 -7.36 41.96 -14.96
CA ARG A 15 -7.77 40.88 -14.06
C ARG A 15 -6.54 40.03 -13.69
N PRO A 16 -6.43 39.53 -12.44
CA PRO A 16 -5.36 38.61 -12.06
C PRO A 16 -5.50 37.27 -12.80
N HIS A 17 -4.43 36.79 -13.45
CA HIS A 17 -4.43 35.49 -14.15
C HIS A 17 -4.79 34.29 -13.26
N PRO A 18 -4.36 34.21 -11.97
CA PRO A 18 -4.88 33.22 -11.02
C PRO A 18 -6.40 33.12 -11.02
N ASN A 19 -7.08 34.28 -11.01
CA ASN A 19 -8.52 34.35 -10.96
C ASN A 19 -9.19 33.94 -12.29
N GLU A 20 -8.49 34.09 -13.42
CA GLU A 20 -8.95 33.60 -14.73
C GLU A 20 -8.86 32.07 -14.81
N CYS A 21 -7.93 31.46 -14.07
CA CYS A 21 -7.74 30.03 -13.95
C CYS A 21 -8.69 29.42 -12.89
N SER A 22 -9.96 29.26 -13.25
CA SER A 22 -10.96 28.61 -12.39
C SER A 22 -11.27 29.34 -11.07
N GLY A 23 -11.01 30.65 -11.00
CA GLY A 23 -11.25 31.45 -9.79
C GLY A 23 -10.18 31.27 -8.71
N GLY A 24 -9.02 30.73 -9.07
CA GLY A 24 -7.92 30.48 -8.15
C GLY A 24 -7.27 31.74 -7.58
N ASP A 25 -6.44 31.54 -6.56
CA ASP A 25 -5.64 32.55 -5.92
C ASP A 25 -4.17 32.08 -5.74
N LEU A 26 -3.45 32.67 -4.80
CA LEU A 26 -2.03 32.39 -4.54
C LEU A 26 -1.79 31.87 -3.12
N ASP A 27 -2.80 31.24 -2.50
CA ASP A 27 -2.71 30.65 -1.15
C ASP A 27 -2.15 29.23 -1.12
N GLY A 28 -1.94 28.62 -2.29
CA GLY A 28 -1.47 27.23 -2.44
C GLY A 28 -1.82 26.57 -3.78
N ASP A 29 -2.56 27.26 -4.65
CA ASP A 29 -2.97 26.75 -5.95
C ASP A 29 -1.80 26.32 -6.85
N LEU A 30 -1.98 25.16 -7.49
CA LEU A 30 -1.04 24.60 -8.46
C LEU A 30 -1.56 24.79 -9.87
N TYR A 31 -0.67 25.21 -10.77
CA TYR A 31 -0.99 25.51 -12.15
C TYR A 31 -0.39 24.47 -13.09
N PHE A 32 -1.19 23.99 -14.03
CA PHE A 32 -0.69 23.18 -15.13
C PHE A 32 -0.03 24.09 -16.18
N VAL A 33 1.29 23.99 -16.32
CA VAL A 33 2.06 24.71 -17.34
C VAL A 33 2.56 23.73 -18.38
N CYS A 34 2.29 24.06 -19.64
CA CYS A 34 2.70 23.26 -20.79
C CYS A 34 3.31 24.18 -21.85
N TRP A 35 4.48 23.79 -22.37
CA TRP A 35 5.17 24.44 -23.47
C TRP A 35 5.20 23.57 -24.74
N ASP A 36 4.54 22.41 -24.73
CA ASP A 36 4.39 21.58 -25.93
C ASP A 36 3.38 22.23 -26.88
N GLU A 37 3.86 22.68 -28.04
CA GLU A 37 3.06 23.35 -29.06
C GLU A 37 1.85 22.54 -29.52
N ASN A 38 1.90 21.20 -29.45
CA ASN A 38 0.79 20.34 -29.84
C ASN A 38 -0.36 20.33 -28.81
N LEU A 39 -0.06 20.71 -27.56
CA LEU A 39 -1.03 20.74 -26.46
C LEU A 39 -1.56 22.15 -26.18
N ILE A 40 -0.94 23.19 -26.76
CA ILE A 40 -1.41 24.57 -26.63
C ILE A 40 -2.67 24.75 -27.51
N PRO A 41 -3.82 25.13 -26.94
CA PRO A 41 -5.05 25.30 -27.71
C PRO A 41 -4.94 26.49 -28.67
N GLN A 42 -5.37 26.31 -29.92
CA GLN A 42 -5.39 27.40 -30.92
C GLN A 42 -6.44 28.48 -30.63
N LYS A 43 -7.41 28.19 -29.76
CA LYS A 43 -8.51 29.09 -29.41
C LYS A 43 -8.67 29.17 -27.91
N THR A 44 -8.70 30.39 -27.40
CA THR A 44 -8.98 30.71 -26.01
C THR A 44 -10.42 31.17 -25.88
N ASP A 45 -11.10 30.79 -24.80
CA ASP A 45 -12.42 31.34 -24.44
C ASP A 45 -12.24 32.37 -23.33
N GLU A 46 -13.17 33.32 -23.24
CA GLU A 46 -13.16 34.31 -22.16
C GLU A 46 -13.34 33.63 -20.80
N PRO A 47 -12.58 34.06 -19.77
CA PRO A 47 -12.68 33.49 -18.44
C PRO A 47 -14.06 33.74 -17.84
N MET A 48 -14.58 32.75 -17.13
CA MET A 48 -15.85 32.89 -16.43
C MET A 48 -15.78 34.02 -15.40
N ASP A 49 -16.89 34.72 -15.20
CA ASP A 49 -17.00 35.73 -14.17
C ASP A 49 -17.30 35.07 -12.81
N TYR A 50 -16.36 35.23 -11.87
CA TYR A 50 -16.40 34.61 -10.54
C TYR A 50 -16.87 35.60 -9.47
N ILE A 51 -17.72 36.58 -9.81
CA ILE A 51 -18.27 37.51 -8.80
C ILE A 51 -18.90 36.70 -7.66
N GLY A 52 -18.19 36.67 -6.52
CA GLY A 52 -18.58 35.95 -5.34
C GLY A 52 -19.95 36.42 -4.88
N ARG A 53 -20.88 35.49 -4.66
CA ARG A 53 -22.14 35.82 -4.02
C ARG A 53 -21.85 36.32 -2.62
N LYS A 54 -22.57 37.36 -2.20
CA LYS A 54 -22.42 37.90 -0.85
C LYS A 54 -22.68 36.78 0.16
N PRO A 55 -21.78 36.56 1.13
CA PRO A 55 -22.02 35.59 2.19
C PRO A 55 -23.31 35.95 2.91
N ARG A 56 -24.01 34.95 3.44
CA ARG A 56 -25.19 35.18 4.28
C ARG A 56 -24.72 35.87 5.55
N LEU A 57 -24.97 37.18 5.63
CA LEU A 57 -24.75 37.94 6.85
C LEU A 57 -25.90 37.61 7.81
N LEU A 58 -25.56 36.97 8.93
CA LEU A 58 -26.47 36.79 10.05
C LEU A 58 -26.46 38.07 10.90
N ASP A 59 -27.62 38.48 11.35
CA ASP A 59 -27.85 39.68 12.15
C ASP A 59 -27.63 39.46 13.67
N HIS A 60 -27.14 38.27 14.04
CA HIS A 60 -26.94 37.81 15.41
C HIS A 60 -25.65 37.00 15.57
N GLU A 61 -25.24 36.76 16.81
CA GLU A 61 -24.13 35.84 17.12
C GLU A 61 -24.55 34.40 16.85
N VAL A 62 -23.71 33.68 16.11
CA VAL A 62 -23.98 32.30 15.66
C VAL A 62 -24.04 31.36 16.86
N SER A 63 -25.13 30.59 16.98
CA SER A 63 -25.28 29.61 18.05
C SER A 63 -24.64 28.26 17.71
N GLU A 64 -24.32 27.44 18.72
CA GLU A 64 -23.78 26.09 18.49
C GLU A 64 -24.76 25.20 17.71
N GLU A 65 -26.07 25.36 17.93
CA GLU A 65 -27.11 24.61 17.23
C GLU A 65 -27.16 24.97 15.73
N GLU A 66 -26.90 26.22 15.37
CA GLU A 66 -26.83 26.66 13.97
C GLU A 66 -25.62 26.08 13.25
N ILE A 67 -24.48 25.95 13.95
CA ILE A 67 -23.29 25.27 13.42
C ILE A 67 -23.58 23.80 13.16
N GLN A 68 -24.23 23.11 14.12
CA GLN A 68 -24.62 21.71 13.95
C GLN A 68 -25.60 21.54 12.79
N LYS A 69 -26.61 22.42 12.68
CA LYS A 69 -27.56 22.43 11.58
C LYS A 69 -26.86 22.65 10.24
N PHE A 70 -25.95 23.61 10.16
CA PHE A 70 -25.19 23.89 8.95
C PHE A 70 -24.35 22.69 8.51
N PHE A 71 -23.74 21.97 9.45
CA PHE A 71 -22.97 20.77 9.15
C PHE A 71 -23.85 19.68 8.50
N VAL A 72 -25.05 19.45 9.05
CA VAL A 72 -26.03 18.51 8.47
C VAL A 72 -26.50 18.98 7.09
N ASP A 73 -26.84 20.27 6.96
CA ASP A 73 -27.28 20.86 5.69
C ASP A 73 -26.17 20.77 4.63
N TYR A 74 -24.90 20.97 5.01
CA TYR A 74 -23.75 20.83 4.12
C TYR A 74 -23.60 19.39 3.61
N MET A 75 -23.69 18.41 4.51
CA MET A 75 -23.60 16.99 4.13
C MET A 75 -24.73 16.55 3.19
N ILE A 76 -25.93 17.09 3.33
CA ILE A 76 -27.08 16.76 2.49
C ILE A 76 -26.98 17.42 1.11
N ASN A 77 -26.47 18.65 1.07
CA ASN A 77 -26.49 19.49 -0.13
C ASN A 77 -25.15 19.54 -0.89
N ASP A 78 -24.16 18.74 -0.49
CA ASP A 78 -22.91 18.59 -1.26
C ASP A 78 -23.20 17.91 -2.60
N THR A 79 -23.33 18.74 -3.63
CA THR A 79 -23.65 18.34 -5.00
C THR A 79 -22.47 18.50 -5.95
N LEU A 80 -21.29 18.89 -5.45
CA LEU A 80 -20.12 19.22 -6.27
C LEU A 80 -19.73 18.07 -7.19
N GLY A 81 -19.59 16.86 -6.63
CA GLY A 81 -19.24 15.66 -7.39
C GLY A 81 -20.29 15.29 -8.44
N VAL A 82 -21.58 15.51 -8.14
CA VAL A 82 -22.68 15.23 -9.07
C VAL A 82 -22.67 16.21 -10.24
N ILE A 83 -22.44 17.51 -9.97
CA ILE A 83 -22.36 18.56 -11.00
C ILE A 83 -21.15 18.31 -11.90
N SER A 84 -19.98 18.01 -11.32
CA SER A 84 -18.76 17.71 -12.08
C SER A 84 -18.93 16.49 -13.00
N THR A 85 -19.50 15.41 -12.47
CA THR A 85 -19.83 14.21 -13.26
C THR A 85 -20.80 14.54 -14.39
N THR A 86 -21.84 15.32 -14.10
CA THR A 86 -22.85 15.70 -15.09
C THR A 86 -22.26 16.58 -16.19
N HIS A 87 -21.38 17.51 -15.84
CA HIS A 87 -20.65 18.33 -16.80
C HIS A 87 -19.82 17.47 -17.76
N LEU A 88 -19.11 16.46 -17.24
CA LEU A 88 -18.33 15.52 -18.06
C LEU A 88 -19.21 14.76 -19.06
N VAL A 89 -20.38 14.28 -18.63
CA VAL A 89 -21.32 13.56 -19.49
C VAL A 89 -21.83 14.44 -20.63
N TYR A 90 -22.28 15.67 -20.34
CA TYR A 90 -22.76 16.57 -21.40
C TYR A 90 -21.63 17.09 -22.28
N ALA A 91 -20.42 17.28 -21.75
CA ALA A 91 -19.27 17.68 -22.54
C ALA A 91 -18.86 16.61 -23.57
N ASP A 92 -19.13 15.34 -23.30
CA ASP A 92 -18.94 14.25 -24.26
C ASP A 92 -20.11 14.14 -25.26
N GLN A 93 -21.35 14.31 -24.80
CA GLN A 93 -22.56 14.11 -25.61
C GLN A 93 -22.87 15.27 -26.55
N GLU A 94 -22.67 16.52 -26.12
CA GLU A 94 -23.10 17.71 -26.86
C GLU A 94 -22.13 18.05 -28.01
N PRO A 95 -22.63 18.47 -29.19
CA PRO A 95 -21.77 18.79 -30.34
C PRO A 95 -20.76 19.91 -30.06
N ARG A 96 -21.13 20.89 -29.23
CA ARG A 96 -20.27 22.00 -28.81
C ARG A 96 -19.39 21.67 -27.59
N LYS A 97 -19.47 20.43 -27.08
CA LYS A 97 -18.74 19.96 -25.89
C LYS A 97 -18.94 20.90 -24.69
N ALA A 98 -17.85 21.26 -23.99
CA ALA A 98 -17.87 22.18 -22.86
C ALA A 98 -18.43 23.59 -23.18
N ARG A 99 -18.47 24.01 -24.46
CA ARG A 99 -19.08 25.28 -24.88
C ARG A 99 -20.60 25.21 -25.04
N SER A 100 -21.22 24.06 -24.74
CA SER A 100 -22.67 23.92 -24.73
C SER A 100 -23.28 24.79 -23.63
N PRO A 101 -24.46 25.41 -23.85
CA PRO A 101 -25.13 26.20 -22.81
C PRO A 101 -25.40 25.39 -21.53
N LYS A 102 -25.66 24.08 -21.65
CA LYS A 102 -25.81 23.19 -20.49
C LYS A 102 -24.51 23.09 -19.69
N CYS A 103 -23.38 22.93 -20.36
CA CYS A 103 -22.07 22.86 -19.73
C CYS A 103 -21.69 24.19 -19.07
N LEU A 104 -21.96 25.33 -19.71
CA LEU A 104 -21.74 26.65 -19.11
C LEU A 104 -22.59 26.87 -17.86
N GLN A 105 -23.85 26.43 -17.88
CA GLN A 105 -24.72 26.46 -16.70
C GLN A 105 -24.18 25.56 -15.57
N LEU A 106 -23.71 24.36 -15.91
CA LEU A 106 -23.10 23.44 -14.95
C LEU A 106 -21.78 23.98 -14.38
N ALA A 107 -20.97 24.66 -15.19
CA ALA A 107 -19.75 25.32 -14.74
C ALA A 107 -20.07 26.43 -13.71
N ASN A 108 -21.15 27.19 -13.93
CA ASN A 108 -21.63 28.16 -12.95
C ASN A 108 -22.08 27.50 -11.63
N LEU A 109 -22.89 26.44 -11.72
CA LEU A 109 -23.29 25.66 -10.56
C LEU A 109 -22.10 25.03 -9.83
N HIS A 110 -21.07 24.60 -10.56
CA HIS A 110 -19.85 24.04 -10.00
C HIS A 110 -19.09 25.09 -9.18
N SER A 111 -18.92 26.30 -9.73
CA SER A 111 -18.34 27.42 -8.99
C SER A 111 -19.12 27.72 -7.71
N MET A 112 -20.45 27.76 -7.79
CA MET A 112 -21.30 27.96 -6.62
C MET A 112 -21.16 26.85 -5.58
N ALA A 113 -21.00 25.60 -6.01
CA ALA A 113 -20.85 24.45 -5.11
C ALA A 113 -19.51 24.47 -4.37
N VAL A 114 -18.42 24.91 -5.02
CA VAL A 114 -17.11 25.10 -4.36
C VAL A 114 -17.20 26.16 -3.26
N ASP A 115 -17.89 27.27 -3.54
CA ASP A 115 -18.08 28.36 -2.59
C ASP A 115 -19.18 28.08 -1.54
N TYR A 116 -19.81 26.91 -1.56
CA TYR A 116 -20.92 26.59 -0.65
C TYR A 116 -20.48 26.64 0.81
N ALA A 117 -19.30 26.10 1.12
CA ALA A 117 -18.74 26.12 2.47
C ALA A 117 -18.51 27.55 2.99
N LYS A 118 -18.23 28.51 2.10
CA LYS A 118 -17.95 29.92 2.44
C LYS A 118 -19.22 30.78 2.47
N THR A 119 -20.16 30.51 1.57
CA THR A 119 -21.34 31.36 1.34
C THR A 119 -22.59 30.87 2.06
N GLY A 120 -22.65 29.57 2.40
CA GLY A 120 -23.82 28.93 2.99
C GLY A 120 -25.03 28.84 2.04
N ALA A 121 -24.81 29.02 0.73
CA ALA A 121 -25.84 28.92 -0.31
C ALA A 121 -25.64 27.66 -1.17
N PRO A 122 -26.56 26.68 -1.12
CA PRO A 122 -26.38 25.43 -1.86
C PRO A 122 -26.55 25.63 -3.38
N ALA A 123 -25.78 24.88 -4.16
CA ALA A 123 -25.93 24.82 -5.61
C ALA A 123 -27.00 23.79 -5.99
N GLU A 124 -28.22 24.24 -6.25
CA GLU A 124 -29.30 23.35 -6.67
C GLU A 124 -29.23 23.05 -8.16
N MET A 125 -28.90 21.81 -8.52
CA MET A 125 -28.89 21.38 -9.92
C MET A 125 -30.32 21.03 -10.40
N PRO A 126 -30.85 21.75 -11.42
CA PRO A 126 -32.16 21.47 -11.99
C PRO A 126 -32.29 20.02 -12.47
N ARG A 127 -33.45 19.40 -12.27
CA ARG A 127 -33.71 18.01 -12.70
C ARG A 127 -33.51 17.79 -14.20
N ILE A 128 -33.72 18.84 -15.02
CA ILE A 128 -33.53 18.78 -16.48
C ILE A 128 -32.07 18.58 -16.89
N LEU A 129 -31.13 18.97 -16.03
CA LEU A 129 -29.70 18.76 -16.22
C LEU A 129 -29.24 17.40 -15.69
N LYS A 130 -30.12 16.54 -15.14
CA LYS A 130 -29.68 15.20 -14.71
C LYS A 130 -29.56 14.28 -15.93
N PRO A 131 -28.37 13.71 -16.20
CA PRO A 131 -28.17 12.84 -17.35
C PRO A 131 -28.92 11.52 -17.14
N LYS A 132 -29.52 11.01 -18.22
CA LYS A 132 -30.22 9.71 -18.22
C LYS A 132 -29.29 8.55 -18.56
N GLU A 133 -28.32 8.81 -19.45
CA GLU A 133 -27.36 7.84 -19.94
C GLU A 133 -25.94 8.33 -19.64
N PHE A 134 -25.02 7.39 -19.44
CA PHE A 134 -23.62 7.68 -19.11
C PHE A 134 -22.68 7.13 -20.19
N PRO A 135 -21.52 7.76 -20.42
CA PRO A 135 -20.56 7.24 -21.37
C PRO A 135 -19.91 5.94 -20.85
N ASP A 136 -19.55 5.06 -21.78
CA ASP A 136 -18.98 3.73 -21.54
C ASP A 136 -17.71 3.74 -20.67
N PHE A 137 -16.87 4.77 -20.78
CA PHE A 137 -15.65 4.91 -19.98
C PHE A 137 -15.90 5.16 -18.48
N MET A 138 -17.15 5.39 -18.06
CA MET A 138 -17.50 5.55 -16.64
C MET A 138 -17.91 4.23 -15.96
N GLU A 139 -18.05 3.14 -16.71
CA GLU A 139 -18.33 1.78 -16.19
C GLU A 139 -19.52 1.69 -15.21
N ARG A 140 -20.58 2.46 -15.46
CA ARG A 140 -21.79 2.46 -14.61
C ARG A 140 -22.73 1.33 -15.00
N GLY A 141 -22.45 0.12 -14.53
CA GLY A 141 -23.26 -1.07 -14.83
C GLY A 141 -24.72 -1.01 -14.36
N ASP A 142 -25.04 -0.13 -13.40
CA ASP A 142 -26.39 0.09 -12.88
C ASP A 142 -27.26 1.03 -13.74
N ARG A 143 -26.67 1.68 -14.75
CA ARG A 143 -27.32 2.72 -15.57
C ARG A 143 -27.17 2.40 -17.05
N PRO A 144 -28.08 2.90 -17.90
CA PRO A 144 -27.90 2.79 -19.34
C PRO A 144 -26.64 3.57 -19.77
N MET A 145 -25.84 2.94 -20.64
CA MET A 145 -24.59 3.49 -21.13
C MET A 145 -24.59 3.64 -22.65
N TYR A 146 -23.84 4.63 -23.15
CA TYR A 146 -23.59 4.84 -24.57
C TYR A 146 -22.09 4.80 -24.89
N ILE A 147 -21.75 4.41 -26.12
CA ILE A 147 -20.36 4.37 -26.59
C ILE A 147 -19.90 5.82 -26.87
N SER A 148 -19.00 6.35 -26.04
CA SER A 148 -18.46 7.70 -26.20
C SER A 148 -17.63 7.79 -27.47
N ARG A 149 -17.93 8.77 -28.33
CA ARG A 149 -17.15 9.05 -29.56
C ARG A 149 -15.99 10.03 -29.30
N GLY A 150 -15.91 10.58 -28.09
CA GLY A 150 -14.89 11.52 -27.66
C GLY A 150 -13.51 10.91 -27.51
N VAL A 151 -12.53 11.76 -27.18
CA VAL A 151 -11.13 11.34 -26.97
C VAL A 151 -11.05 10.39 -25.77
N LEU A 152 -11.79 10.68 -24.69
CA LEU A 152 -11.82 9.85 -23.48
C LEU A 152 -12.31 8.43 -23.76
N GLY A 153 -13.45 8.28 -24.46
CA GLY A 153 -13.96 6.97 -24.85
C GLY A 153 -13.01 6.19 -25.76
N LYS A 154 -12.34 6.87 -26.70
CA LYS A 154 -11.33 6.25 -27.57
C LYS A 154 -10.11 5.76 -26.77
N LEU A 155 -9.59 6.57 -25.87
CA LEU A 155 -8.46 6.21 -25.00
C LEU A 155 -8.82 5.03 -24.11
N TYR A 156 -9.98 5.08 -23.46
CA TYR A 156 -10.48 4.01 -22.61
C TYR A 156 -10.56 2.67 -23.36
N ARG A 157 -11.20 2.64 -24.53
CA ARG A 157 -11.29 1.41 -25.33
C ARG A 157 -9.94 0.93 -25.85
N ALA A 158 -9.04 1.85 -26.22
CA ALA A 158 -7.67 1.48 -26.59
C ALA A 158 -6.92 0.82 -25.42
N THR A 159 -7.06 1.34 -24.20
CA THR A 159 -6.46 0.72 -23.00
C THR A 159 -7.06 -0.65 -22.69
N LEU A 160 -8.38 -0.82 -22.83
CA LEU A 160 -9.04 -2.11 -22.67
C LEU A 160 -8.55 -3.14 -23.68
N SER A 161 -8.45 -2.76 -24.97
CA SER A 161 -7.95 -3.68 -26.01
C SER A 161 -6.53 -4.16 -25.74
N ARG A 162 -5.69 -3.29 -25.15
CA ARG A 162 -4.29 -3.60 -24.83
C ARG A 162 -4.16 -4.44 -23.55
N SER A 163 -5.03 -4.20 -22.56
CA SER A 163 -5.13 -5.08 -21.39
C SER A 163 -5.57 -6.49 -21.80
N ASN A 164 -6.55 -6.58 -22.70
CA ASN A 164 -7.05 -7.86 -23.21
C ASN A 164 -6.00 -8.59 -24.07
N SER A 165 -5.20 -7.88 -24.87
CA SER A 165 -4.10 -8.51 -25.62
C SER A 165 -3.00 -9.03 -24.70
N LEU A 166 -2.64 -8.30 -23.63
CA LEU A 166 -1.66 -8.76 -22.63
C LEU A 166 -2.14 -9.99 -21.86
N SER A 167 -3.44 -10.07 -21.54
CA SER A 167 -4.02 -11.27 -20.94
C SER A 167 -4.11 -12.44 -21.94
N SER A 168 -4.17 -12.16 -23.25
CA SER A 168 -4.08 -13.17 -24.30
C SER A 168 -2.66 -13.71 -24.47
N GLU A 169 -1.63 -12.87 -24.33
CA GLU A 169 -0.22 -13.27 -24.30
C GLU A 169 0.17 -13.96 -22.98
N ALA A 170 -0.49 -13.64 -21.87
CA ALA A 170 -0.38 -14.43 -20.64
C ALA A 170 -0.92 -15.87 -20.80
N THR A 171 -1.73 -16.14 -21.83
CA THR A 171 -2.10 -17.51 -22.22
C THR A 171 -0.97 -18.30 -22.89
N CYS A 172 0.24 -17.74 -23.08
CA CYS A 172 1.43 -18.54 -23.41
C CYS A 172 1.85 -19.49 -22.28
N PHE A 173 1.21 -19.44 -21.10
CA PHE A 173 1.31 -20.46 -20.05
C PHE A 173 0.14 -21.47 -20.09
N GLY A 174 -0.41 -21.74 -21.28
CA GLY A 174 -1.32 -22.87 -21.51
C GLY A 174 -0.65 -24.24 -21.39
N VAL A 175 0.68 -24.28 -21.19
CA VAL A 175 1.32 -25.44 -20.57
C VAL A 175 1.17 -25.22 -19.07
N PRO A 176 0.47 -26.11 -18.32
CA PRO A 176 0.57 -26.06 -16.87
C PRO A 176 2.07 -26.05 -16.60
N VAL A 177 2.58 -25.00 -15.94
CA VAL A 177 3.96 -25.01 -15.47
C VAL A 177 3.98 -26.17 -14.47
N GLN A 178 4.24 -27.38 -14.98
CA GLN A 178 4.83 -28.44 -14.20
C GLN A 178 5.98 -27.73 -13.56
N SER A 179 5.92 -27.61 -12.25
CA SER A 179 6.99 -27.12 -11.41
C SER A 179 8.21 -27.99 -11.71
N ILE A 180 8.94 -27.65 -12.77
CA ILE A 180 10.21 -28.25 -13.08
C ILE A 180 11.08 -27.81 -11.92
N TYR A 181 11.47 -28.79 -11.13
CA TYR A 181 12.37 -28.56 -10.02
C TYR A 181 13.66 -27.97 -10.60
N ASP A 182 14.00 -26.77 -10.14
CA ASP A 182 15.18 -26.05 -10.61
C ASP A 182 16.39 -26.55 -9.82
N TYR A 183 17.14 -27.46 -10.44
CA TYR A 183 18.36 -28.04 -9.86
C TYR A 183 19.45 -26.98 -9.62
N ASP A 184 19.39 -25.81 -10.27
CA ASP A 184 20.37 -24.74 -10.02
C ASP A 184 20.15 -24.06 -8.66
N LEU A 185 19.00 -24.27 -8.03
CA LEU A 185 18.70 -23.79 -6.67
C LEU A 185 19.10 -24.78 -5.57
N GLU A 186 19.59 -25.98 -5.92
CA GLU A 186 20.11 -26.94 -4.93
C GLU A 186 21.44 -26.47 -4.35
N VAL A 187 21.50 -26.40 -3.03
CA VAL A 187 22.74 -26.13 -2.28
C VAL A 187 23.17 -27.42 -1.59
N VAL A 188 24.41 -27.84 -1.77
CA VAL A 188 24.93 -29.08 -1.16
C VAL A 188 24.69 -29.09 0.35
N GLY A 189 23.99 -30.13 0.85
CA GLY A 189 23.64 -30.29 2.26
C GLY A 189 22.30 -29.64 2.67
N PHE A 190 21.48 -29.21 1.72
CA PHE A 190 20.13 -28.68 1.99
C PHE A 190 19.21 -29.71 2.65
N GLU A 191 19.48 -31.00 2.47
CA GLU A 191 18.63 -32.10 2.94
C GLU A 191 18.41 -32.02 4.45
N ALA A 192 19.43 -31.58 5.20
CA ALA A 192 19.39 -31.40 6.65
C ALA A 192 18.37 -30.34 7.11
N PHE A 193 18.00 -29.40 6.24
CA PHE A 193 17.07 -28.32 6.53
C PHE A 193 15.66 -28.57 5.99
N THR A 194 15.44 -29.69 5.30
CA THR A 194 14.16 -29.97 4.61
C THR A 194 13.00 -30.07 5.59
N GLU A 195 13.18 -30.78 6.71
CA GLU A 195 12.13 -30.97 7.71
C GLU A 195 11.73 -29.62 8.34
N ILE A 196 12.73 -28.83 8.72
CA ILE A 196 12.55 -27.48 9.29
C ILE A 196 11.87 -26.55 8.27
N ALA A 197 12.30 -26.59 7.00
CA ALA A 197 11.70 -25.77 5.95
C ALA A 197 10.22 -26.12 5.71
N VAL A 198 9.84 -27.39 5.82
CA VAL A 198 8.44 -27.82 5.74
C VAL A 198 7.62 -27.27 6.90
N GLU A 199 8.14 -27.29 8.12
CA GLU A 199 7.46 -26.71 9.29
C GLU A 199 7.22 -25.20 9.12
N PHE A 200 8.25 -24.44 8.73
CA PHE A 200 8.10 -23.00 8.48
C PHE A 200 7.17 -22.68 7.32
N ARG A 201 7.20 -23.48 6.26
CA ARG A 201 6.27 -23.36 5.13
C ARG A 201 4.83 -23.54 5.61
N ASN A 202 4.56 -24.56 6.43
CA ASN A 202 3.23 -24.82 6.95
C ASN A 202 2.76 -23.68 7.86
N LEU A 203 3.62 -23.18 8.75
CA LEU A 203 3.31 -22.02 9.60
C LEU A 203 2.97 -20.77 8.77
N TYR A 204 3.78 -20.47 7.74
CA TYR A 204 3.52 -19.35 6.84
C TYR A 204 2.18 -19.54 6.11
N PHE A 205 1.94 -20.74 5.59
CA PHE A 205 0.73 -21.08 4.83
C PHE A 205 -0.55 -20.94 5.67
N GLU A 206 -0.55 -21.42 6.91
CA GLU A 206 -1.71 -21.30 7.82
C GLU A 206 -2.05 -19.84 8.13
N LYS A 207 -1.03 -19.02 8.45
CA LYS A 207 -1.21 -17.60 8.75
C LYS A 207 -1.62 -16.81 7.51
N LEU A 208 -1.02 -17.08 6.35
CA LEU A 208 -1.38 -16.43 5.10
C LEU A 208 -2.83 -16.79 4.71
N SER A 209 -3.23 -18.06 4.85
CA SER A 209 -4.60 -18.52 4.59
C SER A 209 -5.62 -17.82 5.51
N SER A 210 -5.25 -17.58 6.77
CA SER A 210 -6.06 -16.83 7.72
C SER A 210 -6.24 -15.37 7.28
N LEU A 211 -5.17 -14.71 6.80
CA LEU A 211 -5.24 -13.36 6.24
C LEU A 211 -6.07 -13.30 4.95
N MET A 212 -5.90 -14.28 4.06
CA MET A 212 -6.68 -14.38 2.83
C MET A 212 -8.18 -14.50 3.14
N THR A 213 -8.54 -15.35 4.09
CA THR A 213 -9.93 -15.51 4.54
C THR A 213 -10.50 -14.22 5.15
N TYR A 214 -9.71 -13.52 5.98
CA TYR A 214 -10.12 -12.26 6.61
C TYR A 214 -10.40 -11.15 5.59
N TYR A 215 -9.57 -11.03 4.55
CA TYR A 215 -9.72 -10.01 3.51
C TYR A 215 -10.57 -10.45 2.32
N GLY A 216 -10.95 -11.73 2.24
CA GLY A 216 -11.67 -12.30 1.11
C GLY A 216 -10.83 -12.45 -0.17
N ALA A 217 -9.52 -12.68 -0.03
CA ALA A 217 -8.65 -13.02 -1.15
C ALA A 217 -8.78 -14.51 -1.48
N GLU A 218 -8.91 -14.82 -2.77
CA GLU A 218 -9.02 -16.20 -3.26
C GLU A 218 -7.65 -16.76 -3.65
N HIS A 219 -6.74 -15.89 -4.11
CA HIS A 219 -5.42 -16.28 -4.60
C HIS A 219 -4.29 -15.54 -3.87
N GLU A 220 -3.13 -16.19 -3.77
CA GLU A 220 -1.96 -15.64 -3.07
C GLU A 220 -1.43 -14.35 -3.72
N ASP A 221 -1.50 -14.22 -5.05
CA ASP A 221 -1.11 -13.00 -5.76
C ASP A 221 -1.94 -11.78 -5.33
N GLU A 222 -3.22 -11.98 -4.99
CA GLU A 222 -4.10 -10.90 -4.55
C GLU A 222 -3.69 -10.33 -3.19
N ILE A 223 -3.35 -11.21 -2.23
CA ILE A 223 -2.95 -10.79 -0.88
C ILE A 223 -1.54 -10.21 -0.88
N LEU A 224 -0.61 -10.79 -1.66
CA LEU A 224 0.77 -10.29 -1.75
C LEU A 224 0.85 -8.92 -2.42
N THR A 225 0.00 -8.66 -3.41
CA THR A 225 -0.02 -7.37 -4.13
C THR A 225 -1.00 -6.35 -3.53
N GLY A 226 -1.95 -6.83 -2.71
CA GLY A 226 -3.06 -6.06 -2.16
C GLY A 226 -4.12 -5.69 -3.21
N TYR A 227 -4.12 -6.36 -4.37
CA TYR A 227 -5.11 -6.18 -5.43
C TYR A 227 -6.11 -7.34 -5.47
N LEU A 228 -7.25 -7.15 -4.81
CA LEU A 228 -8.34 -8.12 -4.85
C LEU A 228 -9.07 -8.03 -6.20
N ARG A 229 -9.28 -9.16 -6.89
CA ARG A 229 -10.06 -9.22 -8.14
C ARG A 229 -11.55 -9.07 -7.86
N ASN A 230 -12.05 -9.76 -6.83
CA ASN A 230 -13.43 -9.67 -6.41
C ASN A 230 -13.57 -8.72 -5.21
N ARG A 231 -14.25 -7.59 -5.39
CA ARG A 231 -14.35 -6.52 -4.37
C ARG A 231 -15.80 -6.25 -4.02
N SER A 232 -16.07 -6.01 -2.74
CA SER A 232 -17.37 -5.53 -2.29
C SER A 232 -17.73 -4.19 -2.95
N THR A 233 -19.00 -3.99 -3.26
CA THR A 233 -19.51 -2.80 -3.96
C THR A 233 -19.21 -1.48 -3.23
N TYR A 234 -19.04 -1.54 -1.91
CA TYR A 234 -18.63 -0.40 -1.08
C TYR A 234 -17.20 0.06 -1.39
N LEU A 235 -16.26 -0.89 -1.50
CA LEU A 235 -14.85 -0.61 -1.79
C LEU A 235 -14.59 -0.22 -3.25
N GLN A 236 -15.54 -0.52 -4.15
CA GLN A 236 -15.48 -0.05 -5.55
C GLN A 236 -15.77 1.45 -5.68
N ARG A 237 -16.59 2.01 -4.79
CA ARG A 237 -17.03 3.41 -4.86
C ARG A 237 -16.04 4.40 -4.26
N ASP A 238 -15.32 3.99 -3.21
CA ASP A 238 -14.41 4.86 -2.45
C ASP A 238 -12.95 4.43 -2.64
N LYS A 239 -12.29 5.07 -3.61
CA LYS A 239 -10.89 4.77 -3.96
C LYS A 239 -9.92 5.06 -2.80
N SER A 240 -10.22 6.02 -1.93
CA SER A 240 -9.37 6.37 -0.78
C SER A 240 -9.37 5.25 0.25
N LYS A 241 -10.56 4.75 0.61
CA LYS A 241 -10.69 3.62 1.54
C LYS A 241 -10.10 2.33 1.00
N TYR A 242 -10.19 2.12 -0.31
CA TYR A 242 -9.50 0.98 -0.93
C TYR A 242 -7.97 1.10 -0.80
N ALA A 243 -7.42 2.30 -0.98
CA ALA A 243 -5.98 2.54 -0.81
C ALA A 243 -5.53 2.24 0.63
N GLU A 244 -6.27 2.72 1.63
CA GLU A 244 -5.99 2.41 3.04
C GLU A 244 -6.08 0.91 3.34
N MET A 245 -7.10 0.23 2.83
CA MET A 245 -7.25 -1.21 3.01
C MET A 245 -6.10 -1.97 2.37
N ARG A 246 -5.70 -1.59 1.15
CA ARG A 246 -4.54 -2.16 0.45
C ARG A 246 -3.26 -1.98 1.27
N GLU A 247 -3.05 -0.81 1.85
CA GLU A 247 -1.90 -0.55 2.70
C GLU A 247 -1.90 -1.47 3.94
N ARG A 248 -3.05 -1.64 4.59
CA ARG A 248 -3.21 -2.58 5.72
C ARG A 248 -2.91 -4.03 5.33
N ILE A 249 -3.38 -4.49 4.17
CA ILE A 249 -3.07 -5.83 3.65
C ILE A 249 -1.55 -5.98 3.51
N LEU A 250 -0.89 -5.03 2.85
CA LEU A 250 0.56 -5.08 2.62
C LEU A 250 1.38 -4.99 3.90
N LEU A 251 0.91 -4.25 4.91
CA LEU A 251 1.53 -4.18 6.23
C LEU A 251 1.41 -5.52 6.97
N ASN A 252 0.24 -6.14 6.96
CA ASN A 252 0.02 -7.43 7.60
C ASN A 252 0.83 -8.56 6.95
N VAL A 253 0.91 -8.60 5.62
CA VAL A 253 1.77 -9.55 4.89
C VAL A 253 3.25 -9.31 5.23
N ARG A 254 3.71 -8.06 5.29
CA ARG A 254 5.10 -7.76 5.70
C ARG A 254 5.37 -8.15 7.15
N SER A 255 4.41 -7.94 8.05
CA SER A 255 4.51 -8.38 9.44
C SER A 255 4.66 -9.89 9.53
N LEU A 256 3.82 -10.64 8.80
CA LEU A 256 3.90 -12.10 8.72
C LEU A 256 5.27 -12.56 8.19
N GLN A 257 5.76 -11.95 7.11
CA GLN A 257 7.08 -12.27 6.57
C GLN A 257 8.19 -11.96 7.57
N THR A 258 8.07 -10.88 8.35
CA THR A 258 9.05 -10.53 9.37
C THR A 258 9.02 -11.53 10.52
N GLU A 259 7.84 -11.97 10.93
CA GLU A 259 7.68 -12.99 11.97
C GLU A 259 8.29 -14.33 11.55
N VAL A 260 8.01 -14.80 10.34
CA VAL A 260 8.60 -16.04 9.82
C VAL A 260 10.11 -15.91 9.66
N LYS A 261 10.61 -14.75 9.22
CA LYS A 261 12.06 -14.47 9.15
C LYS A 261 12.74 -14.38 10.52
N ALA A 262 12.06 -13.83 11.52
CA ALA A 262 12.56 -13.73 12.89
C ALA A 262 12.62 -15.11 13.55
N ALA A 263 11.61 -15.95 13.30
CA ALA A 263 11.62 -17.35 13.71
C ALA A 263 12.71 -18.16 13.00
N ALA A 264 13.06 -17.81 11.75
CA ALA A 264 14.17 -18.41 10.99
C ALA A 264 15.54 -17.74 11.24
N CYS A 265 15.65 -16.82 12.20
CA CYS A 265 16.84 -16.07 12.58
C CYS A 265 17.82 -15.77 11.41
N GLY A 266 17.39 -14.91 10.47
CA GLY A 266 18.23 -14.15 9.53
C GLY A 266 19.44 -14.87 8.91
N PHE A 267 19.31 -15.28 7.64
CA PHE A 267 20.27 -15.97 6.76
C PHE A 267 21.68 -15.36 6.54
N GLU A 268 22.19 -14.47 7.39
CA GLU A 268 23.61 -14.09 7.38
C GLU A 268 24.41 -14.88 8.44
N VAL A 269 24.55 -16.18 8.18
CA VAL A 269 25.46 -17.04 8.92
C VAL A 269 26.81 -17.04 8.21
N LYS A 270 27.72 -16.15 8.62
CA LYS A 270 29.15 -16.25 8.28
C LYS A 270 29.85 -17.08 9.37
N GLY A 271 30.04 -18.37 9.10
CA GLY A 271 30.92 -19.25 9.88
C GLY A 271 30.23 -20.35 10.68
N VAL A 272 31.04 -21.28 11.22
CA VAL A 272 30.61 -22.49 11.93
C VAL A 272 30.53 -22.34 13.45
N MET A 273 30.77 -21.14 13.99
CA MET A 273 30.74 -20.88 15.44
C MET A 273 29.35 -20.37 15.85
N ILE A 274 28.38 -21.28 15.81
CA ILE A 274 26.96 -20.96 15.97
C ILE A 274 26.29 -21.78 17.07
N ALA A 275 25.14 -21.30 17.54
CA ALA A 275 24.36 -21.97 18.56
C ALA A 275 22.84 -21.72 18.42
N ALA A 276 22.04 -22.66 18.89
CA ALA A 276 20.60 -22.51 19.08
C ALA A 276 20.31 -22.20 20.56
N ALA A 277 19.52 -21.16 20.85
CA ALA A 277 19.23 -20.73 22.22
C ALA A 277 17.93 -21.35 22.74
N SER A 278 17.85 -21.70 24.02
CA SER A 278 16.58 -22.11 24.64
C SER A 278 15.53 -20.99 24.57
N GLY A 279 14.24 -21.30 24.72
CA GLY A 279 13.19 -20.28 24.68
C GLY A 279 13.40 -19.11 25.65
N GLU A 280 13.94 -19.38 26.85
CA GLU A 280 14.30 -18.35 27.83
C GLU A 280 15.47 -17.47 27.37
N LEU A 281 16.49 -18.06 26.74
CA LEU A 281 17.65 -17.32 26.25
C LEU A 281 17.35 -16.60 24.92
N PHE A 282 16.44 -17.14 24.10
CA PHE A 282 16.06 -16.60 22.80
C PHE A 282 15.23 -15.31 22.92
N ASP A 283 14.46 -15.17 24.02
CA ASP A 283 13.71 -13.97 24.41
C ASP A 283 12.84 -13.41 23.26
N GLY A 284 12.01 -14.26 22.64
CA GLY A 284 11.14 -13.83 21.53
C GLY A 284 11.89 -13.40 20.25
N GLY A 285 13.16 -13.80 20.11
CA GLY A 285 14.01 -13.46 18.96
C GLY A 285 15.04 -12.39 19.26
N ASP A 286 15.02 -11.78 20.46
CA ASP A 286 15.97 -10.75 20.85
C ASP A 286 17.41 -11.26 20.83
N ALA A 287 17.65 -12.53 21.17
CA ALA A 287 19.00 -13.09 21.15
C ALA A 287 19.52 -13.40 19.74
N CYS A 288 18.65 -13.41 18.72
CA CYS A 288 19.02 -13.73 17.36
C CYS A 288 20.12 -12.77 16.85
N GLY A 289 21.19 -13.35 16.31
CA GLY A 289 22.34 -12.62 15.78
C GLY A 289 23.30 -12.03 16.82
N LYS A 290 22.97 -12.10 18.11
CA LYS A 290 23.87 -11.68 19.20
C LYS A 290 24.92 -12.76 19.46
N SER A 291 26.13 -12.32 19.84
CA SER A 291 27.22 -13.23 20.21
C SER A 291 27.23 -13.49 21.71
N PHE A 292 27.50 -14.73 22.08
CA PHE A 292 27.62 -15.16 23.46
C PHE A 292 28.93 -15.89 23.67
N ARG A 293 29.56 -15.63 24.81
CA ARG A 293 30.73 -16.34 25.29
C ARG A 293 30.25 -17.52 26.13
N VAL A 294 30.58 -18.72 25.71
CA VAL A 294 30.23 -19.96 26.40
C VAL A 294 31.51 -20.58 26.96
N LYS A 295 31.49 -20.91 28.25
CA LYS A 295 32.62 -21.53 28.94
C LYS A 295 32.22 -22.87 29.57
N CYS A 296 33.03 -23.89 29.34
CA CYS A 296 32.90 -25.21 29.96
C CYS A 296 33.33 -25.15 31.43
N LEU A 297 32.46 -25.63 32.32
CA LEU A 297 32.67 -25.71 33.77
C LEU A 297 32.97 -27.13 34.25
N GLY A 298 32.57 -28.16 33.49
CA GLY A 298 32.86 -29.55 33.82
C GLY A 298 31.85 -30.55 33.27
N ALA A 299 31.95 -31.79 33.72
CA ALA A 299 31.10 -32.89 33.30
C ALA A 299 29.67 -32.81 33.85
N THR A 300 28.73 -33.36 33.07
CA THR A 300 27.39 -33.72 33.54
C THR A 300 27.22 -35.22 33.78
N ASN A 301 28.16 -36.05 33.28
CA ASN A 301 28.05 -37.52 33.26
C ASN A 301 29.37 -38.15 33.73
N ASP A 302 29.32 -39.37 34.28
CA ASP A 302 30.52 -40.09 34.78
C ASP A 302 31.40 -40.69 33.67
N GLY A 303 30.91 -40.79 32.44
CA GLY A 303 31.62 -41.40 31.31
C GLY A 303 32.81 -40.58 30.81
N VAL A 304 32.78 -39.25 30.94
CA VAL A 304 33.87 -38.34 30.58
C VAL A 304 34.08 -37.35 31.74
N PRO A 305 34.87 -37.70 32.77
CA PRO A 305 34.98 -36.92 34.00
C PRO A 305 35.66 -35.55 33.81
N HIS A 306 36.48 -35.39 32.77
CA HIS A 306 37.16 -34.13 32.45
C HIS A 306 36.94 -33.73 30.98
N PRO A 307 35.72 -33.28 30.62
CA PRO A 307 35.38 -33.05 29.23
C PRO A 307 35.94 -31.74 28.69
N CYS A 308 36.22 -30.74 29.53
CA CYS A 308 36.64 -29.42 29.05
C CYS A 308 38.04 -29.45 28.39
N ARG A 309 38.18 -28.79 27.24
CA ARG A 309 39.42 -28.73 26.43
C ARG A 309 39.92 -27.30 26.26
N GLY A 310 41.25 -27.16 26.12
CA GLY A 310 41.91 -25.89 25.80
C GLY A 310 41.62 -24.76 26.80
N SER A 311 41.27 -23.58 26.29
CA SER A 311 40.82 -22.43 27.12
C SER A 311 39.44 -22.64 27.76
N GLY A 312 38.74 -23.71 27.36
CA GLY A 312 37.38 -24.03 27.79
C GLY A 312 36.35 -22.98 27.39
N THR A 313 36.67 -22.05 26.48
CA THR A 313 35.81 -20.91 26.15
C THR A 313 35.70 -20.71 24.63
N VAL A 314 34.48 -20.47 24.15
CA VAL A 314 34.17 -20.16 22.74
C VAL A 314 33.19 -18.99 22.66
N VAL A 315 33.28 -18.21 21.58
CA VAL A 315 32.27 -17.21 21.24
C VAL A 315 31.44 -17.77 20.11
N VAL A 316 30.12 -17.79 20.29
CA VAL A 316 29.15 -18.29 19.32
C VAL A 316 28.09 -17.25 19.04
N LYS A 317 27.61 -17.22 17.80
CA LYS A 317 26.46 -16.39 17.41
C LYS A 317 25.20 -17.23 17.54
N VAL A 318 24.16 -16.69 18.19
CA VAL A 318 22.85 -17.35 18.24
C VAL A 318 22.18 -17.19 16.88
N VAL A 319 21.85 -18.32 16.26
CA VAL A 319 21.28 -18.38 14.90
C VAL A 319 19.97 -19.16 14.84
N ASP A 320 19.49 -19.70 15.96
CA ASP A 320 18.24 -20.45 15.98
C ASP A 320 17.63 -20.51 17.38
N LEU A 321 16.34 -20.86 17.45
CA LEU A 321 15.64 -21.27 18.65
C LEU A 321 15.78 -22.79 18.79
N CYS A 322 16.23 -23.25 19.95
CA CYS A 322 16.28 -24.67 20.26
C CYS A 322 14.84 -25.21 20.41
N PRO A 323 14.42 -26.22 19.61
CA PRO A 323 13.09 -26.80 19.71
C PRO A 323 12.89 -27.50 21.07
N SER A 324 11.64 -27.82 21.40
CA SER A 324 11.19 -28.38 22.69
C SER A 324 11.84 -29.70 23.12
N GLY A 325 12.68 -30.32 22.27
CA GLY A 325 13.52 -31.48 22.60
C GLY A 325 14.92 -31.15 23.14
N CYS A 326 15.36 -29.89 23.09
CA CYS A 326 16.65 -29.48 23.62
C CYS A 326 16.66 -29.51 25.15
N GLN A 327 17.35 -30.48 25.73
CA GLN A 327 17.52 -30.60 27.19
C GLN A 327 18.60 -29.64 27.76
N GLY A 328 19.03 -28.64 27.00
CA GLY A 328 20.14 -27.73 27.34
C GLY A 328 19.76 -26.25 27.21
N THR A 329 20.48 -25.40 27.95
CA THR A 329 20.30 -23.93 27.94
C THR A 329 20.67 -23.30 26.59
N ILE A 330 21.64 -23.90 25.90
CA ILE A 330 22.11 -23.51 24.58
C ILE A 330 22.66 -24.76 23.88
N ASP A 331 22.33 -24.97 22.62
CA ASP A 331 22.86 -26.06 21.80
C ASP A 331 23.94 -25.51 20.88
N LEU A 332 25.14 -26.08 20.97
CA LEU A 332 26.31 -25.61 20.24
C LEU A 332 26.50 -26.43 18.97
N SER A 333 26.84 -25.78 17.86
CA SER A 333 27.42 -26.46 16.70
C SER A 333 28.57 -27.38 17.11
N GLN A 334 28.76 -28.46 16.36
CA GLN A 334 29.78 -29.47 16.66
C GLN A 334 31.19 -28.86 16.74
N GLU A 335 31.49 -27.88 15.88
CA GLU A 335 32.76 -27.15 15.85
C GLU A 335 32.94 -26.26 17.08
N ALA A 336 31.89 -25.59 17.53
CA ALA A 336 31.93 -24.78 18.75
C ALA A 336 32.05 -25.66 20.00
N PHE A 337 31.33 -26.79 20.04
CA PHE A 337 31.40 -27.74 21.14
C PHE A 337 32.78 -28.37 21.25
N ALA A 338 33.33 -28.87 20.14
CA ALA A 338 34.66 -29.50 20.09
C ALA A 338 35.80 -28.56 20.50
N LYS A 339 35.61 -27.23 20.41
CA LYS A 339 36.57 -26.24 20.90
C LYS A 339 36.66 -26.14 22.41
N ILE A 340 35.55 -26.38 23.12
CA ILE A 340 35.49 -26.20 24.57
C ILE A 340 35.39 -27.51 25.34
N ALA A 341 34.95 -28.59 24.69
CA ALA A 341 34.79 -29.89 25.33
C ALA A 341 34.98 -31.08 24.39
N ASP A 342 35.12 -32.25 25.01
CA ASP A 342 35.16 -33.54 24.36
C ASP A 342 33.79 -33.89 23.76
N PRO A 343 33.66 -34.06 22.43
CA PRO A 343 32.39 -34.42 21.78
C PRO A 343 31.72 -35.66 22.36
N ASP A 344 32.51 -36.63 22.87
CA ASP A 344 31.98 -37.87 23.45
C ASP A 344 31.23 -37.63 24.77
N ALA A 345 31.41 -36.46 25.41
CA ALA A 345 30.66 -36.10 26.61
C ALA A 345 29.17 -35.84 26.31
N GLY A 346 28.86 -35.34 25.11
CA GLY A 346 27.51 -34.97 24.63
C GLY A 346 26.86 -33.79 25.36
N LYS A 347 27.02 -33.68 26.68
CA LYS A 347 26.54 -32.61 27.55
C LYS A 347 27.62 -32.19 28.54
N ILE A 348 27.64 -30.90 28.84
CA ILE A 348 28.61 -30.28 29.77
C ILE A 348 27.92 -29.20 30.59
N LYS A 349 28.47 -28.92 31.78
CA LYS A 349 28.08 -27.75 32.57
C LYS A 349 28.74 -26.52 31.95
N ILE A 350 27.99 -25.44 31.81
CA ILE A 350 28.47 -24.21 31.14
C ILE A 350 28.14 -22.95 31.94
N SER A 351 28.89 -21.88 31.69
CA SER A 351 28.48 -20.50 31.97
C SER A 351 28.36 -19.73 30.65
N ILE A 352 27.33 -18.89 30.54
CA ILE A 352 27.02 -18.11 29.33
C ILE A 352 27.03 -16.63 29.71
N GLU A 353 27.75 -15.82 28.94
CA GLU A 353 27.79 -14.36 29.08
C GLU A 353 27.61 -13.71 27.72
N ARG A 354 26.92 -12.56 27.66
CA ARG A 354 26.74 -11.82 26.42
C ARG A 354 28.08 -11.24 25.96
N HIS A 355 28.46 -11.49 24.71
CA HIS A 355 29.70 -11.00 24.11
C HIS A 355 29.38 -9.77 23.26
N ALA A 356 29.99 -8.63 23.62
CA ALA A 356 29.76 -7.33 23.01
C ALA A 356 30.31 -7.23 21.58
#